data_AF-D5GA15-F1
#
_entry.id   AF-D5GA15-F1
#
_cell.length_a   1.000
_cell.length_b   1.000
_cell.length_c   1.000
_cell.angle_alpha   90.00
_cell.angle_beta   90.00
_cell.angle_gamma   90.00
#
_symmetry.space_group_name_H-M   'P 1'
#
loop_
_entity.id
_entity.type
_entity.pdbx_description
1 polymer ?
#
loop_
_entity_poly.entity_id
_entity_poly.type
_entity_poly.pdbx_seq_one_letter_code
_entity_poly.pdbx_strand_id
1 'polypeptide(L)'
;MDSSHSRNVLGVDNTAAGVKRSAPGSLLPPFEPSSSPPCFKCHSSHTSESKNRYPTPVRSSSLGILSTPPPQLSCKPANTLQNHITNHLAFSRLSSTPLSALLSNLPSSLAQLVNKELLIDVLNNLHCVGEIKRSGKDAAGKPLESEYCYTPDRDTDSGRRDAVVQGMGRVGLRACRRTHKV
;
A
#
# COMPACT_ATOMS: atom_id res chain seq x y z
N MET A 1 48.88 -44.76 -21.36
CA MET A 1 47.41 -44.96 -21.45
C MET A 1 46.77 -43.61 -21.16
N ASP A 2 47.15 -42.53 -21.86
CA ASP A 2 46.57 -42.05 -23.13
C ASP A 2 45.20 -42.64 -23.50
N SER A 3 44.15 -41.81 -23.42
CA SER A 3 42.94 -41.95 -24.23
C SER A 3 42.25 -40.58 -24.31
N SER A 4 42.79 -39.82 -25.25
CA SER A 4 42.21 -38.64 -25.88
C SER A 4 40.82 -38.94 -26.47
N HIS A 5 39.85 -38.03 -26.32
CA HIS A 5 38.72 -37.94 -27.23
C HIS A 5 38.56 -36.49 -27.70
N SER A 6 39.11 -36.24 -28.88
CA SER A 6 38.85 -35.07 -29.70
C SER A 6 37.53 -35.26 -30.47
N ARG A 7 36.65 -34.27 -30.47
CA ARG A 7 35.80 -33.96 -31.62
C ARG A 7 35.74 -32.45 -31.79
N ASN A 8 35.99 -32.05 -33.02
CA ASN A 8 36.17 -30.68 -33.46
C ASN A 8 35.07 -30.36 -34.48
N VAL A 9 34.67 -29.09 -34.51
CA VAL A 9 34.02 -28.34 -35.60
C VAL A 9 32.57 -28.71 -35.98
N LEU A 10 31.65 -27.76 -35.80
CA LEU A 10 31.07 -26.96 -36.91
C LEU A 10 30.37 -25.73 -36.34
N GLY A 11 30.89 -24.56 -36.71
CA GLY A 11 30.28 -23.27 -36.46
C GLY A 11 29.02 -23.08 -37.30
N VAL A 12 28.11 -22.30 -36.75
CA VAL A 12 27.10 -21.58 -37.52
C VAL A 12 27.03 -20.18 -36.94
N ASP A 13 27.70 -19.28 -37.63
CA ASP A 13 27.60 -17.84 -37.45
C ASP A 13 26.19 -17.41 -37.86
N ASN A 14 25.36 -17.02 -36.90
CA ASN A 14 24.16 -16.24 -37.21
C ASN A 14 24.49 -14.75 -37.08
N THR A 15 25.15 -14.23 -38.11
CA THR A 15 25.20 -12.80 -38.40
C THR A 15 24.12 -12.50 -39.44
N ALA A 16 23.00 -11.90 -39.04
CA ALA A 16 22.01 -11.38 -39.99
C ALA A 16 21.36 -10.09 -39.47
N ALA A 17 21.96 -9.00 -39.94
CA ALA A 17 21.40 -7.69 -40.30
C ALA A 17 19.94 -7.38 -39.92
N GLY A 18 19.75 -6.17 -39.38
CA GLY A 18 18.47 -5.56 -39.15
C GLY A 18 17.59 -5.47 -40.40
N VAL A 19 16.35 -5.91 -40.25
CA VAL A 19 15.24 -5.61 -41.15
C VAL A 19 14.16 -4.92 -40.35
N LYS A 20 14.01 -3.60 -40.56
CA LYS A 20 12.87 -2.82 -40.10
C LYS A 20 11.61 -3.40 -40.79
N ARG A 21 10.74 -4.03 -40.03
CA ARG A 21 9.39 -4.38 -40.51
C ARG A 21 8.63 -3.06 -40.70
N SER A 22 8.46 -2.65 -41.95
CA SER A 22 7.52 -1.59 -42.30
C SER A 22 6.12 -2.08 -41.94
N ALA A 23 5.44 -1.40 -41.00
CA ALA A 23 4.08 -1.74 -40.62
C ALA A 23 3.15 -1.43 -41.82
N PRO A 24 2.40 -2.41 -42.35
CA PRO A 24 1.38 -2.11 -43.35
C PRO A 24 0.28 -1.30 -42.66
N GLY A 25 -0.08 -0.19 -43.28
CA GLY A 25 -1.01 0.78 -42.74
C GLY A 25 -2.37 0.19 -42.39
N SER A 26 -2.80 0.44 -41.16
CA SER A 26 -4.13 0.99 -40.92
C SER A 26 -3.98 2.00 -39.80
N LEU A 27 -3.86 3.27 -40.19
CA LEU A 27 -4.07 4.39 -39.29
C LEU A 27 -5.52 4.27 -38.83
N LEU A 28 -5.71 4.07 -37.52
CA LEU A 28 -7.03 4.23 -36.92
C LEU A 28 -7.56 5.62 -37.29
N PRO A 29 -8.87 5.77 -37.54
CA PRO A 29 -9.45 7.08 -37.83
C PRO A 29 -9.11 8.07 -36.71
N PRO A 30 -8.82 9.35 -37.03
CA PRO A 30 -8.62 10.38 -36.03
C PRO A 30 -9.82 10.40 -35.08
N PHE A 31 -9.56 10.37 -33.78
CA PHE A 31 -10.60 10.69 -32.79
C PHE A 31 -10.97 12.16 -33.01
N GLU A 32 -12.16 12.42 -33.56
CA GLU A 32 -12.76 13.74 -33.46
C GLU A 32 -13.09 14.03 -31.99
N PRO A 33 -12.57 15.10 -31.38
CA PRO A 33 -13.05 15.58 -30.11
C PRO A 33 -14.29 16.45 -30.36
N SER A 34 -15.39 15.86 -30.84
CA SER A 34 -16.67 16.54 -30.99
C SER A 34 -17.65 16.05 -29.92
N SER A 35 -17.55 16.63 -28.72
CA SER A 35 -18.71 17.22 -28.03
C SER A 35 -18.30 17.77 -26.67
N SER A 36 -18.48 19.07 -26.53
CA SER A 36 -18.32 19.90 -25.36
C SER A 36 -18.84 19.25 -24.06
N PRO A 37 -18.19 19.49 -22.90
CA PRO A 37 -18.79 19.17 -21.61
C PRO A 37 -20.08 19.97 -21.42
N PRO A 38 -21.16 19.37 -20.86
CA PRO A 38 -22.39 20.09 -20.59
C PRO A 38 -22.14 21.19 -19.56
N CYS A 39 -22.37 22.44 -19.96
CA CYS A 39 -22.36 23.59 -19.06
C CYS A 39 -23.59 23.48 -18.15
N PHE A 40 -23.36 23.30 -16.84
CA PHE A 40 -24.43 23.27 -15.86
C PHE A 40 -25.06 24.66 -15.75
N LYS A 41 -26.35 24.77 -16.10
CA LYS A 41 -27.14 25.98 -15.83
C LYS A 41 -27.45 26.05 -14.33
N CYS A 42 -26.86 27.02 -13.63
CA CYS A 42 -27.29 27.43 -12.30
C CYS A 42 -28.70 28.04 -12.42
N HIS A 43 -29.71 27.34 -11.95
CA HIS A 43 -31.06 27.90 -11.83
C HIS A 43 -31.11 28.72 -10.55
N SER A 44 -31.21 30.04 -10.70
CA SER A 44 -31.60 30.95 -9.63
C SER A 44 -33.13 30.98 -9.60
N SER A 45 -33.74 30.51 -8.52
CA SER A 45 -35.18 30.66 -8.30
C SER A 45 -35.43 31.19 -6.89
N HIS A 46 -35.85 32.45 -6.86
CA HIS A 46 -36.40 33.13 -5.71
C HIS A 46 -37.80 32.57 -5.35
N THR A 47 -37.94 32.19 -4.08
CA THR A 47 -39.10 32.31 -3.16
C THR A 47 -40.55 32.20 -3.68
N SER A 48 -41.31 31.21 -3.17
CA SER A 48 -42.58 31.44 -2.42
C SER A 48 -43.16 30.13 -1.83
N GLU A 49 -43.20 30.12 -0.50
CA GLU A 49 -44.23 29.59 0.42
C GLU A 49 -45.20 28.47 -0.02
N SER A 50 -45.08 27.27 0.58
CA SER A 50 -46.24 26.41 0.91
C SER A 50 -45.92 25.34 1.96
N LYS A 51 -46.74 25.35 3.03
CA LYS A 51 -47.18 24.25 3.91
C LYS A 51 -46.23 23.06 4.17
N ASN A 52 -45.71 23.06 5.40
CA ASN A 52 -45.43 21.91 6.27
C ASN A 52 -45.99 20.57 5.78
N ARG A 53 -45.12 19.57 5.52
CA ARG A 53 -45.39 18.12 5.73
C ARG A 53 -44.16 17.22 5.58
N TYR A 54 -42.99 17.66 6.03
CA TYR A 54 -41.96 16.74 6.53
C TYR A 54 -41.24 17.45 7.66
N PRO A 55 -41.19 16.88 8.88
CA PRO A 55 -40.10 17.25 9.76
C PRO A 55 -38.87 16.67 9.06
N THR A 56 -38.11 17.50 8.36
CA THR A 56 -36.67 17.24 8.28
C THR A 56 -36.26 16.91 9.72
N PRO A 57 -35.63 15.76 10.01
CA PRO A 57 -35.06 15.59 11.33
C PRO A 57 -34.12 16.77 11.49
N VAL A 58 -34.53 17.68 12.37
CA VAL A 58 -33.71 18.79 12.82
C VAL A 58 -32.39 18.15 13.17
N ARG A 59 -31.30 18.63 12.59
CA ARG A 59 -29.97 18.24 13.03
C ARG A 59 -29.95 18.53 14.53
N SER A 60 -30.17 17.51 15.35
CA SER A 60 -30.21 17.65 16.79
C SER A 60 -28.81 18.07 17.20
N SER A 61 -28.65 19.38 17.33
CA SER A 61 -27.51 20.04 17.95
C SER A 61 -27.63 19.82 19.46
N SER A 62 -27.54 18.58 19.92
CA SER A 62 -27.54 18.25 21.36
C SER A 62 -27.15 16.79 21.68
N LEU A 63 -26.32 16.13 20.87
CA LEU A 63 -25.42 15.12 21.44
C LEU A 63 -24.16 15.87 21.83
N GLY A 64 -24.03 16.09 23.14
CA GLY A 64 -22.85 16.71 23.73
C GLY A 64 -21.62 16.06 23.12
N ILE A 65 -20.79 16.87 22.47
CA ILE A 65 -19.40 16.53 22.29
C ILE A 65 -18.86 16.50 23.71
N LEU A 66 -19.01 15.36 24.39
CA LEU A 66 -18.10 14.99 25.44
C LEU A 66 -16.76 15.08 24.74
N SER A 67 -16.05 16.17 25.00
CA SER A 67 -14.68 16.37 24.58
C SER A 67 -13.88 15.34 25.37
N THR A 68 -14.05 14.06 25.02
CA THR A 68 -13.11 13.02 25.37
C THR A 68 -11.86 13.45 24.64
N PRO A 69 -10.79 13.86 25.36
CA PRO A 69 -9.52 14.06 24.70
C PRO A 69 -9.22 12.78 23.90
N PRO A 70 -8.66 12.90 22.68
CA PRO A 70 -8.21 11.71 21.93
C PRO A 70 -7.40 10.85 22.89
N PRO A 71 -7.56 9.51 22.87
CA PRO A 71 -6.97 8.62 23.86
C PRO A 71 -5.54 9.07 24.11
N GLN A 72 -5.31 9.66 25.28
CA GLN A 72 -4.00 10.16 25.64
C GLN A 72 -3.17 8.90 25.75
N LEU A 73 -2.38 8.63 24.72
CA LEU A 73 -1.36 7.59 24.68
C LEU A 73 -0.32 7.98 25.74
N SER A 74 -0.69 7.79 27.01
CA SER A 74 0.19 7.84 28.15
C SER A 74 1.02 6.58 28.07
N CYS A 75 2.02 6.63 27.21
CA CYS A 75 2.92 5.52 27.05
C CYS A 75 4.29 6.10 26.73
N LYS A 76 5.28 5.64 27.51
CA LYS A 76 6.70 5.93 27.37
C LYS A 76 7.09 5.92 25.87
N PRO A 77 8.03 6.76 25.41
CA PRO A 77 8.38 6.86 23.98
C PRO A 77 8.70 5.51 23.33
N ALA A 78 9.24 4.55 24.09
CA ALA A 78 9.47 3.17 23.66
C ALA A 78 8.19 2.44 23.23
N ASN A 79 7.10 2.60 23.97
CA ASN A 79 5.81 1.99 23.65
C ASN A 79 5.19 2.63 22.40
N THR A 80 5.39 3.94 22.21
CA THR A 80 4.92 4.66 21.02
C THR A 80 5.61 4.15 19.75
N LEU A 81 6.92 3.95 19.81
CA LEU A 81 7.70 3.41 18.69
C LEU A 81 7.31 1.96 18.36
N GLN A 82 7.23 1.10 19.37
CA GLN A 82 6.80 -0.29 19.21
C GLN A 82 5.42 -0.39 18.56
N ASN A 83 4.44 0.34 19.08
CA ASN A 83 3.09 0.35 18.54
C ASN A 83 3.07 0.84 17.08
N HIS A 84 3.82 1.89 16.76
CA HIS A 84 3.90 2.39 15.38
C HIS A 84 4.47 1.35 14.42
N ILE A 85 5.59 0.73 14.78
CA ILE A 85 6.24 -0.32 13.98
C ILE A 85 5.32 -1.53 13.80
N THR A 86 4.75 -2.04 14.90
CA THR A 86 3.87 -3.21 14.85
C THR A 86 2.62 -2.92 14.02
N ASN A 87 1.99 -1.75 14.18
CA ASN A 87 0.85 -1.35 13.36
C ASN A 87 1.24 -1.22 11.88
N HIS A 88 2.39 -0.62 11.60
CA HIS A 88 2.89 -0.51 10.22
C HIS A 88 3.08 -1.88 9.57
N LEU A 89 3.68 -2.84 10.29
CA LEU A 89 3.86 -4.21 9.80
C LEU A 89 2.53 -4.96 9.67
N ALA A 90 1.65 -4.83 10.67
CA ALA A 90 0.37 -5.54 10.75
C ALA A 90 -0.61 -5.16 9.62
N PHE A 91 -0.65 -3.88 9.26
CA PHE A 91 -1.54 -3.38 8.20
C PHE A 91 -0.81 -3.17 6.86
N SER A 92 0.47 -3.55 6.78
CA SER A 92 1.22 -3.56 5.53
C SER A 92 0.54 -4.50 4.54
N ARG A 93 0.49 -4.10 3.27
CA ARG A 93 0.04 -4.97 2.17
C ARG A 93 1.11 -5.99 1.77
N LEU A 94 2.36 -5.75 2.15
CA LEU A 94 3.48 -6.62 1.88
C LEU A 94 3.68 -7.56 3.07
N SER A 95 3.96 -8.83 2.79
CA SER A 95 4.22 -9.86 3.81
C SER A 95 5.49 -9.59 4.62
N SER A 96 6.44 -8.85 4.05
CA SER A 96 7.70 -8.46 4.66
C SER A 96 8.06 -7.03 4.26
N THR A 97 8.80 -6.35 5.13
CA THR A 97 9.28 -4.99 4.88
C THR A 97 10.76 -4.86 5.21
N PRO A 98 11.58 -4.25 4.35
CA PRO A 98 12.97 -4.00 4.65
C PRO A 98 13.16 -2.97 5.77
N LEU A 99 14.31 -3.04 6.44
CA LEU A 99 14.67 -2.10 7.51
C LEU A 99 14.65 -0.63 7.05
N SER A 100 15.13 -0.36 5.84
CA SER A 100 15.13 0.99 5.27
C SER A 100 13.73 1.58 5.11
N ALA A 101 12.76 0.78 4.65
CA ALA A 101 11.37 1.20 4.49
C ALA A 101 10.69 1.46 5.84
N LEU A 102 11.03 0.67 6.87
CA LEU A 102 10.54 0.94 8.22
C LEU A 102 11.02 2.30 8.72
N LEU A 103 12.31 2.62 8.54
CA LEU A 103 12.88 3.92 8.92
C LEU A 103 12.24 5.09 8.16
N SER A 104 11.98 4.95 6.86
CA SER A 104 11.39 6.03 6.06
C SER A 104 9.93 6.34 6.43
N ASN A 105 9.21 5.36 6.97
CA ASN A 105 7.79 5.48 7.31
C ASN A 105 7.56 5.80 8.81
N LEU A 106 8.62 6.11 9.56
CA LEU A 106 8.48 6.62 10.92
C LEU A 106 7.97 8.07 10.90
N PRO A 107 7.10 8.45 11.85
CA PRO A 107 6.75 9.85 12.02
C PRO A 107 8.01 10.66 12.37
N SER A 108 8.09 11.89 11.87
CA SER A 108 9.27 12.75 12.01
C SER A 108 9.73 12.94 13.46
N SER A 109 8.79 12.97 14.41
CA SER A 109 9.06 13.05 15.85
C SER A 109 9.84 11.84 16.38
N LEU A 110 9.59 10.64 15.87
CA LEU A 110 10.30 9.42 16.25
C LEU A 110 11.57 9.24 15.42
N ALA A 111 11.55 9.60 14.13
CA ALA A 111 12.68 9.45 13.23
C ALA A 111 13.93 10.21 13.70
N GLN A 112 13.76 11.35 14.38
CA GLN A 112 14.88 12.13 14.93
C GLN A 112 15.54 11.49 16.16
N LEU A 113 14.81 10.64 16.89
CA LEU A 113 15.28 10.05 18.15
C LEU A 113 15.81 8.62 17.97
N VAL A 114 15.51 8.00 16.83
CA VAL A 114 15.77 6.57 16.60
C VAL A 114 16.93 6.38 15.63
N ASN A 115 17.95 5.67 16.11
CA ASN A 115 19.03 5.17 15.28
C ASN A 115 18.69 3.79 14.70
N LYS A 116 19.40 3.40 13.63
CA LYS A 116 19.26 2.09 12.99
C LYS A 116 19.40 0.92 13.98
N GLU A 117 20.44 0.95 14.83
CA GLU A 117 20.72 -0.11 15.80
C GLU A 117 19.62 -0.22 16.88
N LEU A 118 19.17 0.93 17.40
CA LEU A 118 18.07 0.97 18.37
C LEU A 118 16.79 0.38 17.77
N LEU A 119 16.51 0.67 16.50
CA LEU A 119 15.35 0.11 15.80
C LEU A 119 15.45 -1.41 15.71
N ILE A 120 16.64 -1.95 15.40
CA ILE A 120 16.91 -3.39 15.36
C ILE A 120 16.68 -4.00 16.75
N ASP A 121 17.19 -3.38 17.80
CA ASP A 121 17.00 -3.85 19.17
C ASP A 121 15.52 -3.87 19.55
N VAL A 122 14.77 -2.82 19.19
CA VAL A 122 13.33 -2.76 19.43
C VAL A 122 12.61 -3.86 18.65
N LEU A 123 12.94 -4.08 17.37
CA LEU A 123 12.37 -5.14 16.53
C LEU A 123 12.66 -6.53 17.11
N ASN A 124 13.88 -6.78 17.60
CA ASN A 124 14.27 -8.06 18.20
C ASN A 124 13.55 -8.34 19.53
N ASN A 125 13.16 -7.31 20.26
CA ASN A 125 12.39 -7.43 21.49
C ASN A 125 10.88 -7.66 21.26
N LEU A 126 10.37 -7.40 20.06
CA LEU A 126 8.96 -7.58 19.73
C LEU A 126 8.65 -9.05 19.40
N HIS A 127 7.85 -9.70 20.25
CA HIS A 127 7.45 -11.11 20.05
C HIS A 127 6.63 -11.34 18.78
N CYS A 128 5.90 -10.33 18.30
CA CYS A 128 5.02 -10.39 17.14
C CYS A 128 5.72 -10.08 15.81
N VAL A 129 7.03 -9.80 15.81
CA VAL A 129 7.81 -9.51 14.62
C VAL A 129 8.84 -10.61 14.39
N GLY A 130 8.93 -11.10 13.16
CA GLY A 130 9.95 -12.04 12.72
C GLY A 130 11.00 -11.35 11.85
N GLU A 131 12.28 -11.68 12.05
CA GLU A 131 13.39 -11.26 11.19
C GLU A 131 13.65 -12.32 10.10
N ILE A 132 13.73 -11.86 8.86
CA ILE A 132 14.15 -12.62 7.68
C ILE A 132 15.54 -12.14 7.29
N LYS A 133 16.55 -12.88 7.73
CA LYS A 133 17.95 -12.58 7.41
C LYS A 133 18.22 -12.87 5.94
N ARG A 134 18.71 -11.85 5.23
CA ARG A 134 19.16 -11.97 3.84
C ARG A 134 20.68 -11.87 3.80
N SER A 135 21.32 -12.76 3.07
CA SER A 135 22.77 -12.76 2.87
C SER A 135 23.11 -12.38 1.43
N GLY A 136 24.28 -11.79 1.24
CA GLY A 136 24.82 -11.46 -0.08
C GLY A 136 24.87 -9.96 -0.34
N LYS A 137 25.17 -9.61 -1.59
CA LYS A 137 25.27 -8.24 -2.06
C LYS A 137 24.29 -8.04 -3.21
N ASP A 138 23.72 -6.85 -3.31
CA ASP A 138 22.91 -6.45 -4.44
C ASP A 138 23.78 -6.15 -5.68
N ALA A 139 23.15 -5.81 -6.80
CA ALA A 139 23.86 -5.45 -8.04
C ALA A 139 24.73 -4.18 -7.90
N ALA A 140 24.47 -3.36 -6.87
CA ALA A 140 25.27 -2.18 -6.55
C ALA A 140 26.41 -2.50 -5.56
N GLY A 141 26.58 -3.77 -5.15
CA GLY A 141 27.57 -4.22 -4.19
C GLY A 141 27.25 -3.92 -2.73
N LYS A 142 26.07 -3.36 -2.42
CA LYS A 142 25.61 -3.12 -1.05
C LYS A 142 25.13 -4.43 -0.42
N PRO A 143 25.34 -4.63 0.90
CA PRO A 143 24.82 -5.80 1.58
C PRO A 143 23.29 -5.82 1.52
N LEU A 144 22.71 -7.01 1.31
CA LEU A 144 21.26 -7.19 1.39
C LEU A 144 20.78 -6.84 2.81
N GLU A 145 19.71 -6.06 2.89
CA GLU A 145 19.08 -5.71 4.16
C GLU A 145 18.19 -6.84 4.68
N SER A 146 18.08 -6.93 6.01
CA SER A 146 17.11 -7.80 6.67
C SER A 146 15.69 -7.29 6.42
N GLU A 147 14.77 -8.22 6.28
CA GLU A 147 13.34 -7.93 6.18
C GLU A 147 12.61 -8.39 7.44
N TYR A 148 11.51 -7.73 7.74
CA TYR A 148 10.72 -7.97 8.95
C TYR A 148 9.28 -8.30 8.56
N CYS A 149 8.73 -9.35 9.16
CA CYS A 149 7.36 -9.78 8.94
C CYS A 149 6.56 -9.76 10.25
N TYR A 150 5.25 -9.54 10.13
CA TYR A 150 4.34 -9.57 11.27
C TYR A 150 3.74 -10.97 11.45
N THR A 151 3.75 -11.46 12.69
CA THR A 151 3.17 -12.76 13.08
C THR A 151 1.98 -12.52 14.00
N PRO A 152 0.73 -12.61 13.52
CA PRO A 152 -0.45 -12.29 14.31
C PRO A 152 -0.62 -13.20 15.54
N ASP A 153 -0.21 -14.47 15.47
CA ASP A 153 -0.40 -15.41 16.58
C ASP A 153 0.33 -15.00 17.86
N ARG A 154 1.47 -14.31 17.71
CA ARG A 154 2.34 -13.88 18.81
C ARG A 154 2.09 -12.44 19.25
N ASP A 155 1.09 -11.78 18.67
CA ASP A 155 0.73 -10.43 19.05
C ASP A 155 -0.14 -10.40 20.31
N THR A 156 0.19 -9.47 21.20
CA THR A 156 -0.45 -9.26 22.50
C THR A 156 -1.76 -8.49 22.36
N ASP A 157 -1.92 -7.71 21.29
CA ASP A 157 -3.11 -6.92 21.01
C ASP A 157 -4.13 -7.74 20.21
N SER A 158 -5.19 -8.21 20.88
CA SER A 158 -6.26 -8.97 20.24
C SER A 158 -7.01 -8.16 19.18
N GLY A 159 -7.22 -6.85 19.40
CA GLY A 159 -7.94 -5.99 18.47
C GLY A 159 -7.21 -5.82 17.15
N ARG A 160 -5.89 -5.62 17.20
CA ARG A 160 -5.05 -5.57 15.99
C ARG A 160 -5.06 -6.90 15.26
N ARG A 161 -4.86 -8.02 15.96
CA ARG A 161 -4.91 -9.36 15.38
C ARG A 161 -6.22 -9.64 14.66
N ASP A 162 -7.34 -9.41 15.34
CA ASP A 162 -8.66 -9.66 14.79
C ASP A 162 -8.91 -8.78 13.56
N ALA A 163 -8.52 -7.51 13.60
CA ALA A 163 -8.63 -6.61 12.46
C ALA A 163 -7.79 -7.07 11.25
N VAL A 164 -6.57 -7.57 11.48
CA VAL A 164 -5.70 -8.08 10.40
C VAL A 164 -6.26 -9.38 9.82
N VAL A 165 -6.56 -10.36 10.68
CA VAL A 165 -7.04 -11.70 10.28
C VAL A 165 -8.40 -11.62 9.60
N GLN A 166 -9.33 -10.80 10.13
CA GLN A 166 -10.67 -10.66 9.56
C GLN A 166 -10.73 -9.62 8.42
N GLY A 167 -9.81 -8.65 8.40
CA GLY A 167 -9.84 -7.51 7.48
C GLY A 167 -9.11 -7.73 6.16
N MET A 168 -8.01 -8.48 6.12
CA MET A 168 -7.22 -8.67 4.89
C MET A 168 -7.98 -9.38 3.76
N GLY A 169 -9.02 -10.17 4.07
CA GLY A 169 -9.83 -10.89 3.09
C GLY A 169 -11.10 -10.17 2.61
N ARG A 170 -11.43 -9.00 3.17
CA ARG A 170 -12.71 -8.30 2.91
C ARG A 170 -12.56 -7.11 1.97
N VAL A 171 -11.81 -7.25 0.88
CA VAL A 171 -11.96 -6.34 -0.26
C VAL A 171 -13.32 -6.63 -0.88
N GLY A 172 -14.34 -5.92 -0.40
CA GLY A 172 -15.72 -6.09 -0.84
C GLY A 172 -15.78 -5.96 -2.36
N LEU A 173 -16.26 -7.02 -3.02
CA LEU A 173 -16.67 -6.98 -4.42
C LEU A 173 -17.51 -5.70 -4.61
N ARG A 174 -16.98 -4.74 -5.36
CA ARG A 174 -17.74 -3.53 -5.70
C ARG A 174 -18.95 -4.02 -6.49
N ALA A 175 -20.14 -3.87 -5.92
CA ALA A 175 -21.37 -4.29 -6.58
C ALA A 175 -21.40 -3.65 -7.97
N CYS A 176 -21.31 -4.46 -9.02
CA CYS A 176 -21.44 -3.98 -10.38
C CYS A 176 -22.82 -3.33 -10.51
N ARG A 177 -22.85 -2.03 -10.78
CA ARG A 177 -24.10 -1.29 -10.91
C ARG A 177 -24.78 -1.76 -12.19
N ARG A 178 -25.85 -2.55 -12.05
CA ARG A 178 -26.67 -3.03 -13.17
C ARG A 178 -27.40 -1.81 -13.76
N THR A 179 -27.02 -1.39 -14.95
CA THR A 179 -27.75 -0.38 -15.70
C THR A 179 -28.85 -1.08 -16.52
N HIS A 180 -30.10 -0.74 -16.26
CA HIS A 180 -31.18 -1.08 -17.18
C HIS A 180 -31.13 -0.08 -18.33
N LYS A 181 -31.07 -0.58 -19.57
CA LYS A 181 -31.33 0.25 -20.75
C LYS A 181 -32.82 0.54 -20.79
N VAL A 182 -33.16 1.83 -20.78
CA VAL A 182 -34.49 2.36 -21.14
C VAL A 182 -34.44 2.69 -22.63
#